data_AF-A0A535HZY8-F1
#
_entry.id   AF-A0A535HZY8-F1
#
_cell.length_a   1.000
_cell.length_b   1.000
_cell.length_c   1.000
_cell.angle_alpha   90.00
_cell.angle_beta   90.00
_cell.angle_gamma   90.00
#
_symmetry.space_group_name_H-M   'P 1'
#
loop_
_entity.id
_entity.type
_entity.pdbx_description
1 polymer ?
#
loop_
_entity_poly.entity_id
_entity_poly.type
_entity_poly.pdbx_seq_one_letter_code
_entity_poly.pdbx_strand_id
1 'polypeptide(L)'
;MISIVLIALLCAACSAPPAATPTAAPGATPQVKGRPCGIIMMLGPNAPRDPAALQAETCFAQAYQQCTTATLIVRVMGVDTGVLHTLSIENVNGKCTVSDNSLSYNVSLRSEVNKTAQCAGVEQNARGLVIRACGDAGDLIVPAPQS
;
A
#
# COMPACT_ATOMS: atom_id res chain seq x y z
N MET A 1 50.42 -37.75 -29.36
CA MET A 1 51.30 -36.57 -29.49
C MET A 1 50.43 -35.32 -29.58
N ILE A 2 50.52 -34.42 -28.58
CA ILE A 2 50.60 -32.94 -28.67
C ILE A 2 49.49 -32.23 -29.52
N SER A 3 48.71 -31.24 -29.09
CA SER A 3 48.95 -30.11 -28.17
C SER A 3 47.66 -29.40 -27.78
N ILE A 4 47.76 -28.65 -26.69
CA ILE A 4 46.84 -27.70 -26.05
C ILE A 4 46.62 -26.45 -26.92
N VAL A 5 45.39 -25.93 -27.04
CA VAL A 5 45.13 -24.47 -27.18
C VAL A 5 43.91 -24.08 -26.34
N LEU A 6 44.20 -23.39 -25.24
CA LEU A 6 43.30 -22.57 -24.43
C LEU A 6 42.65 -21.48 -25.30
N ILE A 7 41.33 -21.30 -25.23
CA ILE A 7 40.68 -20.04 -25.62
C ILE A 7 39.88 -19.52 -24.44
N ALA A 8 40.26 -18.30 -24.06
CA ALA A 8 39.95 -17.62 -22.82
C ALA A 8 38.48 -17.18 -22.71
N LEU A 9 37.93 -17.38 -21.51
CA LEU A 9 36.74 -16.72 -20.98
C LEU A 9 36.93 -15.19 -20.99
N LEU A 10 36.01 -14.46 -21.62
CA LEU A 10 35.69 -13.08 -21.26
C LEU A 10 34.20 -13.00 -20.89
N CYS A 11 33.87 -13.24 -19.62
CA CYS A 11 32.60 -12.81 -19.05
C CYS A 11 32.73 -11.34 -18.66
N ALA A 12 32.21 -10.44 -19.49
CA ALA A 12 32.03 -9.04 -19.13
C ALA A 12 30.92 -8.96 -18.06
N ALA A 13 31.33 -8.82 -16.80
CA ALA A 13 30.42 -8.56 -15.69
C ALA A 13 29.96 -7.09 -15.75
N CYS A 14 28.74 -6.86 -16.23
CA CYS A 14 28.04 -5.59 -16.05
C CYS A 14 27.60 -5.48 -14.58
N SER A 15 28.45 -4.90 -13.73
CA SER A 15 28.08 -4.51 -12.38
C SER A 15 27.18 -3.27 -12.45
N ALA A 16 25.86 -3.49 -12.40
CA ALA A 16 24.89 -2.42 -12.21
C ALA A 16 25.02 -1.85 -10.79
N PRO A 17 25.05 -0.51 -10.61
CA PRO A 17 25.08 0.07 -9.28
C PRO A 17 23.78 -0.25 -8.52
N PRO A 18 23.84 -0.43 -7.18
CA PRO A 18 22.64 -0.62 -6.39
C PRO A 18 21.73 0.60 -6.51
N ALA A 19 20.49 0.38 -6.93
CA ALA A 19 19.47 1.41 -6.99
C ALA A 19 19.27 1.97 -5.56
N ALA A 20 19.62 3.23 -5.37
CA ALA A 20 19.35 3.95 -4.13
C ALA A 20 17.83 3.95 -3.90
N THR A 21 17.39 3.33 -2.80
CA THR A 21 15.99 3.37 -2.38
C THR A 21 15.68 4.80 -1.98
N PRO A 22 14.69 5.49 -2.60
CA PRO A 22 14.34 6.83 -2.18
C PRO A 22 13.72 6.77 -0.79
N THR A 23 14.45 7.24 0.23
CA THR A 23 13.93 7.51 1.55
C THR A 23 12.95 8.68 1.45
N ALA A 24 11.65 8.40 1.61
CA ALA A 24 10.63 9.44 1.64
C ALA A 24 10.87 10.37 2.83
N ALA A 25 10.85 11.68 2.58
CA ALA A 25 10.99 12.71 3.61
C ALA A 25 9.74 12.74 4.52
N PRO A 26 9.89 13.01 5.83
CA PRO A 26 8.76 13.21 6.73
C PRO A 26 7.91 14.42 6.27
N GLY A 27 6.60 14.22 6.12
CA GLY A 27 5.66 15.28 5.71
C GLY A 27 5.25 15.30 4.24
N ALA A 28 5.63 14.30 3.43
CA ALA A 28 5.12 14.17 2.07
C ALA A 28 3.59 13.92 2.08
N THR A 29 2.84 14.79 1.40
CA THR A 29 1.41 14.57 1.15
C THR A 29 1.21 13.25 0.38
N PRO A 30 0.21 12.44 0.73
CA PRO A 30 -0.11 11.23 -0.01
C PRO A 30 -0.30 11.56 -1.49
N GLN A 31 0.57 11.03 -2.36
CA GLN A 31 0.42 11.24 -3.79
C GLN A 31 -0.71 10.35 -4.29
N VAL A 32 -1.87 10.94 -4.53
CA VAL A 32 -3.00 10.27 -5.16
C VAL A 32 -2.61 9.96 -6.61
N LYS A 33 -2.37 8.67 -6.89
CA LYS A 33 -2.17 8.17 -8.25
C LYS A 33 -3.48 7.51 -8.73
N GLY A 34 -3.92 7.89 -9.92
CA GLY A 34 -5.13 7.33 -10.54
C GLY A 34 -6.44 7.84 -9.91
N ARG A 35 -7.49 7.01 -9.97
CA ARG A 35 -8.84 7.39 -9.53
C ARG A 35 -8.90 7.54 -7.99
N PRO A 36 -9.26 8.71 -7.44
CA PRO A 36 -9.48 8.85 -6.01
C PRO A 36 -10.80 8.18 -5.62
N CYS A 37 -10.74 7.13 -4.80
CA CYS A 37 -11.94 6.47 -4.27
C CYS A 37 -12.50 7.15 -3.02
N GLY A 38 -11.70 7.98 -2.35
CA GLY A 38 -12.15 8.78 -1.21
C GLY A 38 -11.31 8.54 0.02
N ILE A 39 -11.88 8.93 1.17
CA ILE A 39 -11.26 8.86 2.49
C ILE A 39 -12.23 8.15 3.42
N ILE A 40 -11.73 7.15 4.15
CA ILE A 40 -12.46 6.48 5.21
C ILE A 40 -11.85 6.89 6.55
N MET A 41 -12.69 7.39 7.45
CA MET A 41 -12.27 7.74 8.81
C MET A 41 -12.79 6.72 9.81
N MET A 42 -11.88 6.18 10.62
CA MET A 42 -12.18 5.23 11.69
C MET A 42 -11.67 5.76 13.03
N LEU A 43 -12.43 5.52 14.09
CA LEU A 43 -12.04 5.80 15.48
C LEU A 43 -11.63 4.49 16.14
N GLY A 44 -10.32 4.20 16.17
CA GLY A 44 -9.81 2.89 16.57
C GLY A 44 -10.32 1.75 15.66
N PRO A 45 -10.65 0.57 16.20
CA PRO A 45 -11.13 -0.59 15.42
C PRO A 45 -12.62 -0.53 15.08
N ASN A 46 -13.31 0.59 15.38
CA ASN A 46 -14.73 0.72 15.16
C ASN A 46 -15.04 0.92 13.68
N ALA A 47 -16.23 0.49 13.26
CA ALA A 47 -16.74 0.74 11.92
C ALA A 47 -16.78 2.24 11.60
N PRO A 48 -16.56 2.62 10.33
CA PRO A 48 -16.77 3.98 9.86
C PRO A 48 -18.22 4.42 10.13
N ARG A 49 -18.37 5.65 10.60
CA ARG A 49 -19.69 6.29 10.79
C ARG A 49 -20.14 7.13 9.59
N ASP A 50 -19.21 7.40 8.67
CA ASP A 50 -19.47 8.21 7.50
C ASP A 50 -20.14 7.35 6.41
N PRO A 51 -21.34 7.72 5.92
CA PRO A 51 -21.97 7.01 4.80
C PRO A 51 -21.10 7.01 3.53
N ALA A 52 -20.22 8.01 3.35
CA ALA A 52 -19.29 8.04 2.22
C ALA A 52 -18.24 6.91 2.27
N ALA A 53 -18.03 6.27 3.43
CA ALA A 53 -17.10 5.16 3.56
C ALA A 53 -17.51 3.97 2.69
N LEU A 54 -18.80 3.65 2.60
CA LEU A 54 -19.29 2.52 1.79
C LEU A 54 -19.01 2.77 0.30
N GLN A 55 -19.19 4.01 -0.15
CA GLN A 55 -18.89 4.40 -1.52
C GLN A 55 -17.39 4.30 -1.80
N ALA A 56 -16.54 4.72 -0.85
CA ALA A 56 -15.09 4.64 -0.99
C ALA A 56 -14.57 3.20 -1.02
N GLU A 57 -15.09 2.33 -0.14
CA GLU A 57 -14.79 0.89 -0.13
C GLU A 57 -15.17 0.24 -1.45
N THR A 58 -16.41 0.47 -1.89
CA THR A 58 -16.94 -0.09 -3.13
C THR A 58 -16.14 0.37 -4.35
N CYS A 59 -15.80 1.67 -4.41
CA CYS A 59 -14.95 2.20 -5.47
C CYS A 59 -13.60 1.49 -5.56
N PHE A 60 -12.95 1.27 -4.41
CA PHE A 60 -11.61 0.70 -4.35
C PHE A 60 -11.64 -0.81 -4.66
N ALA A 61 -12.63 -1.53 -4.13
CA ALA A 61 -12.85 -2.94 -4.44
C ALA A 61 -13.12 -3.15 -5.94
N GLN A 62 -14.00 -2.34 -6.54
CA GLN A 62 -14.26 -2.38 -7.98
C GLN A 62 -13.02 -2.03 -8.80
N ALA A 63 -12.24 -1.03 -8.37
CA ALA A 63 -11.00 -0.67 -9.05
C ALA A 63 -10.02 -1.85 -9.09
N TYR A 64 -9.91 -2.59 -7.98
CA TYR A 64 -9.05 -3.77 -7.88
C TYR A 64 -9.52 -4.89 -8.81
N GLN A 65 -10.83 -5.19 -8.81
CA GLN A 65 -11.42 -6.19 -9.69
C GLN A 65 -11.23 -5.86 -11.18
N GLN A 66 -11.28 -4.57 -11.53
CA GLN A 66 -11.12 -4.07 -12.90
C GLN A 66 -9.65 -3.80 -13.26
N CYS A 67 -8.71 -4.01 -12.35
CA CYS A 67 -7.30 -3.70 -12.55
C CYS A 67 -7.02 -2.26 -12.95
N THR A 68 -7.77 -1.31 -12.37
CA THR A 68 -7.64 0.12 -12.66
C THR A 68 -6.88 0.83 -11.55
N THR A 69 -6.00 1.75 -11.93
CA THR A 69 -5.21 2.52 -10.97
C THR A 69 -6.12 3.39 -10.11
N ALA A 70 -6.08 3.20 -8.79
CA ALA A 70 -6.93 3.93 -7.86
C ALA A 70 -6.24 4.11 -6.51
N THR A 71 -6.69 5.11 -5.74
CA THR A 71 -6.19 5.38 -4.40
C THR A 71 -7.35 5.46 -3.40
N LEU A 72 -7.16 4.88 -2.22
CA LEU A 72 -8.06 4.99 -1.07
C LEU A 72 -7.24 5.43 0.15
N ILE A 73 -7.73 6.44 0.86
CA ILE A 73 -7.12 6.85 2.13
C ILE A 73 -7.93 6.25 3.28
N VAL A 74 -7.27 5.56 4.20
CA VAL A 74 -7.89 5.07 5.43
C VAL A 74 -7.19 5.71 6.61
N ARG A 75 -7.92 6.50 7.39
CA ARG A 75 -7.40 7.21 8.56
C ARG A 75 -7.96 6.57 9.83
N VAL A 76 -7.09 5.92 10.58
CA VAL A 76 -7.40 5.33 11.88
C VAL A 76 -6.94 6.28 12.96
N MET A 77 -7.89 6.91 13.65
CA MET A 77 -7.64 7.90 14.68
C MET A 77 -7.80 7.27 16.07
N GLY A 78 -6.80 7.45 16.92
CA GLY A 78 -6.91 7.34 18.37
C GLY A 78 -6.86 8.73 19.02
N VAL A 79 -6.75 8.77 20.35
CA VAL A 79 -6.66 10.03 21.10
C VAL A 79 -5.32 10.71 20.86
N ASP A 80 -4.22 10.01 21.11
CA ASP A 80 -2.85 10.54 21.00
C ASP A 80 -2.05 9.94 19.84
N THR A 81 -2.58 8.90 19.21
CA THR A 81 -1.92 8.16 18.13
C THR A 81 -2.87 7.99 16.96
N GLY A 82 -2.33 7.80 15.78
CA GLY A 82 -3.12 7.38 14.63
C GLY A 82 -2.27 6.78 13.54
N VAL A 83 -2.95 6.20 12.56
CA VAL A 83 -2.32 5.66 11.36
C VAL A 83 -3.09 6.16 10.14
N LEU A 84 -2.35 6.70 9.18
CA LEU A 84 -2.87 7.07 7.88
C LEU A 84 -2.36 6.05 6.85
N HIS A 85 -3.25 5.22 6.33
CA HIS A 85 -2.95 4.32 5.23
C HIS A 85 -3.32 4.99 3.90
N THR A 86 -2.36 5.04 2.99
CA THR A 86 -2.59 5.42 1.59
C THR A 86 -2.49 4.15 0.77
N LEU A 87 -3.65 3.59 0.44
CA LEU A 87 -3.76 2.38 -0.34
C LEU A 87 -3.77 2.75 -1.82
N SER A 88 -2.92 2.10 -2.61
CA SER A 88 -2.83 2.34 -4.05
C SER A 88 -2.90 1.03 -4.82
N ILE A 89 -3.79 0.99 -5.81
CA ILE A 89 -3.83 -0.05 -6.84
C ILE A 89 -3.06 0.48 -8.04
N GLU A 90 -2.15 -0.33 -8.57
CA GLU A 90 -1.45 -0.05 -9.81
C GLU A 90 -1.59 -1.26 -10.75
N ASN A 91 -1.68 -1.01 -12.06
CA ASN A 91 -1.61 -2.05 -13.08
C ASN A 91 -0.17 -2.13 -13.59
N VAL A 92 0.52 -3.20 -13.19
CA VAL A 92 1.92 -3.46 -13.58
C VAL A 92 1.93 -4.65 -14.52
N ASN A 93 2.15 -4.41 -15.80
CA ASN A 93 2.20 -5.43 -16.85
C ASN A 93 0.95 -6.33 -16.90
N GLY A 94 -0.24 -5.74 -16.73
CA GLY A 94 -1.51 -6.46 -16.73
C GLY A 94 -1.85 -7.15 -15.40
N LYS A 95 -0.99 -7.05 -14.39
CA LYS A 95 -1.26 -7.54 -13.03
C LYS A 95 -1.59 -6.38 -12.10
N CYS A 96 -2.67 -6.52 -11.35
CA CYS A 96 -3.08 -5.53 -10.36
C CYS A 96 -2.29 -5.78 -9.08
N THR A 97 -1.54 -4.78 -8.65
CA THR A 97 -0.79 -4.80 -7.40
C THR A 97 -1.38 -3.79 -6.45
N VAL A 98 -1.40 -4.10 -5.16
CA VAL A 98 -1.88 -3.20 -4.12
C VAL A 98 -0.73 -2.92 -3.17
N SER A 99 -0.51 -1.64 -2.89
CA SER A 99 0.46 -1.19 -1.89
C SER A 99 -0.24 -0.39 -0.81
N ASP A 100 0.33 -0.43 0.40
CA ASP A 100 -0.04 0.42 1.52
C ASP A 100 1.16 1.29 1.89
N ASN A 101 0.99 2.61 1.82
CA ASN A 101 1.90 3.58 2.42
C ASN A 101 1.27 4.09 3.71
N SER A 102 1.73 3.55 4.83
CA SER A 102 1.23 3.81 6.17
C SER A 102 2.11 4.85 6.88
N LEU A 103 1.47 5.86 7.45
CA LEU A 103 2.10 6.85 8.33
C LEU A 103 1.48 6.72 9.72
N SER A 104 2.22 6.11 10.64
CA SER A 104 1.86 6.09 12.05
C SER A 104 2.41 7.32 12.74
N TYR A 105 1.62 7.96 13.60
CA TYR A 105 2.05 9.11 14.38
C TYR A 105 1.66 8.95 15.86
N ASN A 106 2.47 9.57 16.72
CA ASN A 106 2.20 9.74 18.15
C ASN A 106 2.44 11.21 18.51
N VAL A 107 1.37 11.89 18.92
CA VAL A 107 1.38 13.32 19.21
C VAL A 107 2.14 13.61 20.50
N SER A 108 2.00 12.77 21.52
CA SER A 108 2.68 12.93 22.81
C SER A 108 4.21 12.84 22.68
N LEU A 109 4.68 11.92 21.82
CA LEU A 109 6.11 11.71 21.54
C LEU A 109 6.63 12.54 20.36
N ARG A 110 5.74 13.24 19.64
CA ARG A 110 6.05 13.96 18.39
C ARG A 110 6.83 13.10 17.39
N SER A 111 6.42 11.84 17.25
CA SER A 111 7.09 10.87 16.42
C SER A 111 6.20 10.43 15.26
N GLU A 112 6.80 10.24 14.09
CA GLU A 112 6.15 9.73 12.89
C GLU A 112 7.00 8.60 12.31
N VAL A 113 6.32 7.54 11.85
CA VAL A 113 6.94 6.39 11.21
C VAL A 113 6.20 6.10 9.92
N ASN A 114 6.91 6.17 8.79
CA ASN A 114 6.38 5.77 7.50
C ASN A 114 6.82 4.33 7.19
N LYS A 115 5.89 3.50 6.73
CA LYS A 115 6.17 2.18 6.17
C LYS A 115 5.39 2.00 4.88
N THR A 116 6.08 1.52 3.84
CA THR A 116 5.44 1.07 2.61
C THR A 116 5.50 -0.45 2.53
N ALA A 117 4.38 -1.10 2.25
CA ALA A 117 4.28 -2.54 2.09
C ALA A 117 3.50 -2.89 0.81
N GLN A 118 3.87 -4.01 0.20
CA GLN A 118 3.03 -4.63 -0.83
C GLN A 118 2.05 -5.57 -0.15
N CYS A 119 0.81 -5.56 -0.64
CA CYS A 119 -0.28 -6.39 -0.15
C CYS A 119 -0.59 -7.50 -1.17
N ALA A 120 -1.07 -8.64 -0.69
CA ALA A 120 -1.44 -9.78 -1.52
C ALA A 120 -2.73 -9.56 -2.33
N GLY A 121 -3.62 -8.69 -1.86
CA GLY A 121 -4.83 -8.34 -2.60
C GLY A 121 -5.88 -7.60 -1.78
N VAL A 122 -7.06 -7.42 -2.39
CA VAL A 122 -8.22 -6.77 -1.81
C VAL A 122 -9.41 -7.71 -1.89
N GLU A 123 -10.15 -7.82 -0.80
CA GLU A 123 -11.40 -8.58 -0.69
C GLU A 123 -12.47 -7.69 -0.07
N GLN A 124 -13.66 -7.63 -0.69
CA GLN A 124 -14.83 -7.01 -0.09
C GLN A 124 -15.83 -8.11 0.27
N ASN A 125 -16.27 -8.15 1.52
CA ASN A 125 -17.25 -9.12 2.01
C ASN A 125 -18.24 -8.46 2.97
N ALA A 126 -19.14 -9.25 3.56
CA ALA A 126 -20.17 -8.74 4.47
C ALA A 126 -19.63 -8.04 5.73
N ARG A 127 -18.34 -8.24 6.07
CA ARG A 127 -17.68 -7.59 7.21
C ARG A 127 -16.97 -6.30 6.82
N GLY A 128 -16.88 -5.97 5.53
CA GLY A 128 -16.23 -4.76 5.02
C GLY A 128 -15.13 -5.06 4.00
N LEU A 129 -14.18 -4.13 3.89
CA LEU A 129 -13.04 -4.21 2.98
C LEU A 129 -11.81 -4.77 3.73
N VAL A 130 -11.19 -5.80 3.18
CA VAL A 130 -9.98 -6.42 3.72
C VAL A 130 -8.85 -6.29 2.71
N ILE A 131 -7.76 -5.64 3.11
CA ILE A 131 -6.51 -5.60 2.35
C ILE A 131 -5.59 -6.66 2.95
N ARG A 132 -5.23 -7.67 2.15
CA ARG A 132 -4.60 -8.91 2.62
C ARG A 132 -3.08 -8.79 2.66
N ALA A 133 -2.47 -9.33 3.72
CA ALA A 133 -1.02 -9.58 3.84
C ALA A 133 -0.13 -8.40 3.40
N CYS A 134 -0.33 -7.23 4.01
CA CYS A 134 0.45 -6.01 3.78
C CYS A 134 1.76 -6.04 4.60
N GLY A 135 2.73 -6.84 4.13
CA GLY A 135 4.01 -7.04 4.81
C GLY A 135 3.84 -7.62 6.22
N ASP A 136 4.64 -7.15 7.18
CA ASP A 136 4.61 -7.63 8.58
C ASP A 136 3.37 -7.16 9.36
N ALA A 137 2.61 -6.20 8.83
CA ALA A 137 1.39 -5.71 9.48
C ALA A 137 0.22 -6.70 9.37
N GLY A 138 0.29 -7.65 8.44
CA GLY A 138 -0.80 -8.60 8.17
C GLY A 138 -1.95 -7.96 7.39
N ASP A 139 -3.17 -8.29 7.77
CA ASP A 139 -4.38 -7.80 7.09
C ASP A 139 -4.82 -6.44 7.65
N LEU A 140 -5.14 -5.50 6.77
CA LEU A 140 -5.86 -4.26 7.13
C LEU A 140 -7.36 -4.50 6.93
N ILE A 141 -8.13 -4.38 8.00
CA ILE A 141 -9.59 -4.56 7.97
C ILE A 141 -10.25 -3.20 8.15
N VAL A 142 -11.05 -2.81 7.17
CA VAL A 142 -11.98 -1.69 7.24
C VAL A 142 -13.37 -2.28 7.43
N PRO A 143 -13.96 -2.19 8.65
CA PRO A 143 -15.27 -2.79 8.89
C PRO A 143 -16.35 -2.11 8.06
N ALA A 144 -17.37 -2.86 7.67
CA ALA A 144 -18.51 -2.32 6.93
C ALA A 144 -19.15 -1.13 7.70
N PRO A 145 -19.47 -0.02 7.03
CA PRO A 145 -20.08 1.15 7.67
C PRO A 145 -21.42 0.80 8.33
N GLN A 146 -21.68 1.40 9.48
CA GLN A 146 -22.97 1.23 10.18
C GLN A 146 -23.99 2.18 9.55
N SER A 147 -25.03 1.61 8.94
CA SER A 147 -26.21 2.33 8.42
C SER A 147 -27.16 2.77 9.52
#